data_AF-A0A414AU74-F1
#
_entry.id   AF-A0A414AU74-F1
#
_cell.length_a   1.000
_cell.length_b   1.000
_cell.length_c   1.000
_cell.angle_alpha   90.00
_cell.angle_beta   90.00
_cell.angle_gamma   90.00
#
_symmetry.space_group_name_H-M   'P 1'
#
loop_
_entity.id
_entity.type
_entity.pdbx_description
1 polymer ?
#
loop_
_entity_poly.entity_id
_entity_poly.type
_entity_poly.pdbx_seq_one_letter_code
_entity_poly.pdbx_strand_id
1 'polypeptide(L)'
;MEIIICDDNLSERSLMVDYILKWASEKHLEIQINTCKDWMELAAALEGREWDIVIVSLDGVRGLDTASSAQPLSRRLIWISDLDFGVQAYRMCVSYFFMKPVSCQKMQRALECALKGQGTT
;
A
#
# COMPACT_ATOMS: atom_id res chain seq x y z
N MET A 1 0.29 7.99 12.31
CA MET A 1 0.81 6.99 11.35
C MET A 1 0.64 7.53 9.95
N GLU A 2 1.69 7.53 9.14
CA GLU A 2 1.73 8.10 7.79
C GLU A 2 1.54 7.01 6.73
N ILE A 3 0.49 7.13 5.92
CA ILE A 3 0.19 6.20 4.83
C ILE A 3 0.16 6.97 3.50
N ILE A 4 0.77 6.42 2.47
CA ILE A 4 0.61 6.92 1.09
C ILE A 4 0.03 5.84 0.18
N ILE A 5 -0.92 6.25 -0.67
CA ILE A 5 -1.58 5.38 -1.65
C ILE A 5 -1.24 5.85 -3.06
N CYS A 6 -0.71 4.96 -3.89
CA CYS A 6 -0.42 5.17 -5.30
C CYS A 6 -1.38 4.33 -6.15
N ASP A 7 -2.31 4.99 -6.85
CA ASP A 7 -3.28 4.36 -7.75
C ASP A 7 -3.78 5.43 -8.75
N ASP A 8 -3.85 5.10 -10.03
CA ASP A 8 -4.22 6.07 -11.07
C ASP A 8 -5.74 6.28 -11.20
N ASN A 9 -6.53 5.41 -10.57
CA ASN A 9 -7.97 5.51 -10.50
C ASN A 9 -8.41 6.29 -9.24
N LEU A 10 -8.97 7.48 -9.45
CA LEU A 10 -9.44 8.35 -8.37
C LEU A 10 -10.54 7.69 -7.50
N SER A 11 -11.42 6.90 -8.11
CA SER A 11 -12.51 6.23 -7.40
C SER A 11 -11.99 5.11 -6.51
N GLU A 12 -11.04 4.31 -7.01
CA GLU A 12 -10.40 3.26 -6.20
C GLU A 12 -9.56 3.86 -5.07
N ARG A 13 -8.84 4.95 -5.32
CA ARG A 13 -8.14 5.71 -4.26
C ARG A 13 -9.07 6.19 -3.17
N SER A 14 -10.15 6.86 -3.53
CA SER A 14 -11.13 7.37 -2.56
C SER A 14 -11.73 6.22 -1.72
N LEU A 15 -12.05 5.10 -2.38
CA LEU A 15 -12.57 3.91 -1.69
C LEU A 15 -11.55 3.31 -0.70
N MET A 16 -10.28 3.24 -1.08
CA MET A 16 -9.21 2.79 -0.18
C MET A 16 -9.04 3.71 1.02
N VAL A 17 -9.09 5.04 0.81
CA VAL A 17 -9.06 6.03 1.89
C VAL A 17 -10.19 5.77 2.88
N ASP A 18 -11.42 5.57 2.41
CA ASP A 18 -12.58 5.29 3.27
C ASP A 18 -12.40 4.00 4.10
N TYR A 19 -11.88 2.93 3.49
CA TYR A 19 -11.61 1.67 4.19
C TYR A 19 -10.52 1.80 5.25
N ILE A 20 -9.46 2.55 4.95
CA ILE A 20 -8.36 2.78 5.89
C ILE A 20 -8.83 3.68 7.06
N LEU A 21 -9.60 4.73 6.79
CA LEU A 21 -10.18 5.60 7.82
C LEU A 21 -11.14 4.85 8.73
N LYS A 22 -12.01 4.00 8.15
CA LYS A 22 -12.91 3.13 8.92
C LYS A 22 -12.12 2.21 9.86
N TRP A 23 -11.11 1.53 9.34
CA TRP A 23 -10.22 0.67 10.13
C TRP A 23 -9.51 1.44 11.25
N ALA A 24 -8.99 2.64 10.96
CA ALA A 24 -8.29 3.45 11.94
C ALA A 24 -9.21 3.92 13.07
N SER A 25 -10.45 4.30 12.74
CA SER A 25 -11.50 4.65 13.71
C SER A 25 -11.82 3.48 14.65
N GLU A 26 -12.03 2.28 14.10
CA GLU A 26 -12.29 1.05 14.88
C GLU A 26 -11.13 0.72 15.86
N LYS A 27 -9.89 1.08 15.49
CA LYS A 27 -8.68 0.83 16.30
C LYS A 27 -8.23 2.03 17.14
N HIS A 28 -8.93 3.17 17.08
CA HIS A 28 -8.56 4.44 17.72
C HIS A 28 -7.13 4.90 17.36
N LEU A 29 -6.76 4.78 16.08
CA LEU A 29 -5.45 5.18 15.57
C LEU A 29 -5.52 6.54 14.89
N GLU A 30 -4.57 7.42 15.21
CA GLU A 30 -4.38 8.67 14.47
C GLU A 30 -3.54 8.41 13.20
N ILE A 31 -4.13 8.67 12.04
CA ILE A 31 -3.51 8.43 10.75
C ILE A 31 -3.59 9.67 9.85
N GLN A 32 -2.57 9.87 9.03
CA GLN A 32 -2.58 10.79 7.90
C GLN A 32 -2.45 9.97 6.62
N ILE A 33 -3.30 10.26 5.64
CA ILE A 33 -3.31 9.56 4.36
C ILE A 33 -3.01 10.55 3.25
N ASN A 34 -1.98 10.28 2.47
CA ASN A 34 -1.67 10.97 1.24
C ASN A 34 -1.97 10.07 0.06
N THR A 35 -2.22 10.68 -1.10
CA THR A 35 -2.46 9.94 -2.32
C THR A 35 -1.66 10.53 -3.48
N CYS A 36 -1.27 9.67 -4.41
CA CYS A 36 -0.57 9.99 -5.65
C CYS A 36 -1.11 9.07 -6.76
N LYS A 37 -0.86 9.42 -8.02
CA LYS A 37 -1.43 8.68 -9.16
C LYS A 37 -0.42 7.80 -9.89
N ASP A 38 0.86 8.05 -9.70
CA ASP A 38 1.93 7.39 -10.44
C ASP A 38 3.24 7.36 -9.64
N TRP A 39 4.23 6.66 -10.19
CA TRP A 39 5.56 6.55 -9.61
C TRP A 39 6.26 7.91 -9.45
N MET A 40 6.06 8.86 -10.36
CA MET A 40 6.76 10.15 -10.29
C MET A 40 6.30 10.96 -9.08
N GLU A 41 4.99 11.01 -8.84
CA GLU A 41 4.43 11.62 -7.63
C GLU A 41 4.80 10.83 -6.37
N LEU A 42 4.80 9.48 -6.44
CA LEU A 42 5.20 8.65 -5.30
C LEU A 42 6.67 8.85 -4.94
N ALA A 43 7.58 8.86 -5.91
CA ALA A 43 9.00 9.06 -5.71
C ALA A 43 9.28 10.42 -5.05
N ALA A 44 8.65 11.48 -5.56
CA ALA A 44 8.76 12.81 -4.95
C ALA A 44 8.24 12.84 -3.50
N ALA A 45 7.22 12.05 -3.17
CA ALA A 45 6.69 11.94 -1.81
C ALA A 45 7.58 11.08 -0.89
N LEU A 46 8.31 10.11 -1.44
CA LEU A 46 9.27 9.28 -0.71
C LEU A 46 10.60 10.01 -0.46
N GLU A 47 10.88 11.08 -1.18
CA GLU A 47 12.04 11.94 -0.94
C GLU A 47 11.85 12.78 0.33
N GLY A 48 12.65 12.49 1.37
CA GLY A 48 12.76 13.34 2.57
C GLY A 48 11.69 13.14 3.64
N ARG A 49 10.79 12.15 3.49
CA ARG A 49 9.81 11.76 4.51
C ARG A 49 9.77 10.24 4.68
N GLU A 50 9.70 9.79 5.93
CA GLU A 50 9.47 8.37 6.21
C GLU A 50 7.98 8.05 6.24
N TRP A 51 7.57 7.04 5.48
CA TRP A 51 6.20 6.52 5.46
C TRP A 51 6.10 5.24 6.29
N ASP A 52 5.06 5.11 7.10
CA ASP A 52 4.84 3.90 7.90
C ASP A 52 4.36 2.74 7.02
N ILE A 53 3.52 3.06 6.02
CA ILE A 53 3.00 2.13 5.02
C ILE A 53 2.93 2.85 3.66
N VAL A 54 3.48 2.20 2.64
CA VAL A 54 3.29 2.56 1.23
C VAL A 54 2.34 1.54 0.61
N ILE A 55 1.30 2.01 -0.07
CA ILE A 55 0.32 1.18 -0.77
C ILE A 55 0.43 1.47 -2.25
N VAL A 56 0.79 0.46 -3.04
CA VAL A 56 0.76 0.53 -4.51
C VAL A 56 -0.43 -0.29 -4.98
N SER A 57 -1.37 0.33 -5.68
CA SER A 57 -2.56 -0.31 -6.25
C SER A 57 -2.61 -0.07 -7.76
N LEU A 58 -1.60 -0.57 -8.43
CA LEU A 58 -1.43 -0.47 -9.88
C LEU A 58 -1.25 -1.90 -10.42
N ASP A 59 -1.93 -2.18 -11.53
CA ASP A 59 -1.91 -3.49 -12.18
C ASP A 59 -0.78 -3.60 -13.22
N GLY A 60 -0.50 -4.82 -13.66
CA GLY A 60 0.42 -5.07 -14.75
C GLY A 60 1.87 -4.66 -14.47
N VAL A 61 2.60 -4.42 -15.56
CA VAL A 61 4.01 -3.99 -15.52
C VAL A 61 4.18 -2.65 -14.80
N ARG A 62 3.23 -1.73 -14.93
CA ARG A 62 3.25 -0.44 -14.20
C ARG A 62 3.22 -0.66 -12.69
N GLY A 63 2.42 -1.61 -12.23
CA GLY A 63 2.39 -2.06 -10.84
C GLY A 63 3.72 -2.61 -10.38
N LEU A 64 4.28 -3.54 -11.16
CA LEU A 64 5.58 -4.15 -10.86
C LEU A 64 6.70 -3.12 -10.76
N ASP A 65 6.79 -2.21 -11.73
CA ASP A 65 7.84 -1.18 -11.78
C ASP A 65 7.73 -0.24 -10.56
N THR A 66 6.50 0.19 -10.25
CA THR A 66 6.23 1.08 -9.11
C THR A 66 6.53 0.38 -7.78
N ALA A 67 6.04 -0.85 -7.60
CA ALA A 67 6.25 -1.62 -6.37
C ALA A 67 7.74 -1.95 -6.18
N SER A 68 8.45 -2.34 -7.25
CA SER A 68 9.88 -2.69 -7.19
C SER A 68 10.74 -1.48 -6.84
N SER A 69 10.37 -0.31 -7.35
CA SER A 69 11.07 0.95 -7.07
C SER A 69 10.75 1.48 -5.66
N ALA A 70 9.51 1.32 -5.18
CA ALA A 70 9.08 1.74 -3.86
C ALA A 70 9.60 0.83 -2.74
N GLN A 71 9.70 -0.48 -2.96
CA GLN A 71 10.06 -1.47 -1.94
C GLN A 71 11.33 -1.15 -1.14
N PRO A 72 12.48 -0.81 -1.75
CA PRO A 72 13.69 -0.49 -0.98
C PRO A 72 13.59 0.82 -0.18
N LEU A 73 12.63 1.69 -0.52
CA LEU A 73 12.39 2.98 0.14
C LEU A 73 11.28 2.90 1.20
N SER A 74 10.57 1.78 1.27
CA SER A 74 9.38 1.60 2.09
C SER A 74 9.68 0.73 3.30
N ARG A 75 9.26 1.16 4.50
CA ARG A 75 9.28 0.29 5.69
C ARG A 75 8.33 -0.89 5.54
N ARG A 76 7.17 -0.62 4.96
CA ARG A 76 6.11 -1.60 4.69
C ARG A 76 5.48 -1.28 3.36
N LEU A 77 5.47 -2.26 2.47
CA LEU A 77 4.81 -2.14 1.16
C LEU A 77 3.63 -3.10 1.10
N ILE A 78 2.45 -2.56 0.86
CA ILE A 78 1.27 -3.33 0.46
C ILE A 78 1.14 -3.15 -1.04
N TRP A 79 1.10 -4.27 -1.78
CA TRP A 79 0.90 -4.23 -3.22
C TRP A 79 -0.44 -4.89 -3.59
N ILE A 80 -1.26 -4.15 -4.32
CA ILE A 80 -2.57 -4.55 -4.81
C ILE A 80 -2.49 -4.57 -6.34
N SER A 81 -2.70 -5.73 -6.95
CA SER A 81 -2.54 -5.93 -8.40
C SER A 81 -3.41 -7.09 -8.90
N ASP A 82 -3.33 -7.43 -10.19
CA ASP A 82 -3.81 -8.69 -10.74
C ASP A 82 -3.02 -9.93 -10.22
N LEU A 83 -3.58 -11.14 -10.38
CA LEU A 83 -3.03 -12.39 -9.82
C LEU A 83 -1.65 -12.74 -10.37
N ASP A 84 -1.35 -12.31 -11.60
CA ASP A 84 -0.17 -12.75 -12.35
C ASP A 84 1.13 -12.24 -11.70
N PHE A 85 1.03 -11.27 -10.79
CA PHE A 85 2.14 -10.73 -10.00
C PHE A 85 2.22 -11.25 -8.56
N GLY A 86 1.35 -12.16 -8.14
CA GLY A 86 1.36 -12.68 -6.76
C GLY A 86 2.67 -13.39 -6.39
N VAL A 87 3.26 -14.14 -7.33
CA VAL A 87 4.55 -14.82 -7.12
C VAL A 87 5.70 -13.80 -7.05
N GLN A 88 5.63 -12.74 -7.84
CA GLN A 88 6.61 -11.67 -7.90
C GLN A 88 6.57 -10.86 -6.61
N ALA A 89 5.36 -10.51 -6.13
CA ALA A 89 5.16 -9.85 -4.84
C ALA A 89 5.76 -10.66 -3.68
N TYR A 90 5.57 -12.00 -3.69
CA TYR A 90 6.20 -12.89 -2.72
C TYR A 90 7.73 -12.84 -2.79
N ARG A 91 8.31 -12.91 -4.00
CA ARG A 91 9.77 -12.83 -4.22
C ARG A 91 10.36 -11.48 -3.79
N MET A 92 9.60 -10.41 -3.91
CA MET A 92 9.98 -9.05 -3.49
C MET A 92 9.86 -8.84 -1.97
N CYS A 93 9.32 -9.82 -1.23
CA CYS A 93 9.06 -9.71 0.20
C CYS A 93 8.23 -8.48 0.56
N VAL A 94 7.23 -8.13 -0.27
CA VAL A 94 6.28 -7.07 0.10
C VAL A 94 5.58 -7.47 1.40
N SER A 95 5.23 -6.49 2.24
CA SER A 95 4.60 -6.76 3.54
C SER A 95 3.26 -7.46 3.40
N TYR A 96 2.52 -7.16 2.33
CA TYR A 96 1.30 -7.88 2.01
C TYR A 96 0.92 -7.72 0.53
N PHE A 97 0.31 -8.75 -0.05
CA PHE A 97 -0.24 -8.72 -1.40
C PHE A 97 -1.67 -9.22 -1.43
N PHE A 98 -2.55 -8.56 -2.19
CA PHE A 98 -3.86 -9.11 -2.53
C PHE A 98 -4.39 -8.59 -3.85
N MET A 99 -5.31 -9.35 -4.45
CA MET A 99 -5.85 -9.00 -5.75
C MET A 99 -6.97 -7.98 -5.70
N LYS A 100 -7.05 -7.13 -6.73
CA LYS A 100 -8.27 -6.38 -7.08
C LYS A 100 -9.46 -7.34 -7.36
N PRO A 101 -10.71 -6.90 -7.15
CA PRO A 101 -11.11 -5.61 -6.61
C PRO A 101 -10.80 -5.49 -5.10
N VAL A 102 -10.56 -4.25 -4.67
CA VAL A 102 -10.36 -3.92 -3.26
C VAL A 102 -11.68 -4.07 -2.51
N SER A 103 -11.62 -4.67 -1.33
CA SER A 103 -12.73 -4.70 -0.38
C SER A 103 -12.28 -4.24 1.00
N CYS A 104 -13.22 -3.76 1.82
CA CYS A 104 -12.94 -3.33 3.19
C CYS A 104 -12.20 -4.41 3.99
N GLN A 105 -12.63 -5.67 3.87
CA GLN A 105 -12.01 -6.79 4.59
C GLN A 105 -10.59 -7.08 4.13
N LYS A 106 -10.32 -7.06 2.81
CA LYS A 106 -8.98 -7.27 2.26
C LYS A 106 -8.03 -6.15 2.72
N MET A 107 -8.50 -4.91 2.68
CA MET A 107 -7.71 -3.74 3.11
C MET A 107 -7.38 -3.82 4.60
N GLN A 108 -8.38 -4.06 5.46
CA GLN A 108 -8.18 -4.23 6.90
C GLN A 108 -7.16 -5.34 7.21
N ARG A 109 -7.29 -6.49 6.53
CA ARG A 109 -6.35 -7.59 6.73
C ARG A 109 -4.93 -7.22 6.31
N ALA A 110 -4.77 -6.51 5.20
CA ALA A 110 -3.46 -6.06 4.72
C ALA A 110 -2.78 -5.11 5.71
N LEU A 111 -3.52 -4.14 6.24
CA LEU A 111 -3.03 -3.20 7.26
C LEU A 111 -2.59 -3.94 8.55
N GLU A 112 -3.43 -4.86 9.03
CA GLU A 112 -3.10 -5.65 10.22
C GLU A 112 -1.86 -6.55 10.02
N CYS A 113 -1.73 -7.18 8.85
CA CYS A 113 -0.57 -8.01 8.54
C CYS A 113 0.71 -7.18 8.39
N ALA A 114 0.65 -6.04 7.70
CA ALA A 114 1.79 -5.15 7.54
C ALA A 114 2.32 -4.63 8.88
N LEU A 115 1.41 -4.30 9.82
CA LEU A 115 1.80 -3.80 11.15
C LEU A 115 2.33 -4.90 12.09
N LYS A 116 1.86 -6.14 11.95
CA LYS A 116 2.31 -7.29 12.78
C LYS A 116 3.76 -7.72 12.54
N GLY A 117 4.41 -7.28 11.47
CA GLY A 117 5.83 -7.54 11.22
C GLY A 117 6.80 -6.99 12.29
N GLN A 118 6.30 -6.31 13.33
CA GLN A 118 7.07 -5.95 14.53
C GLN A 118 7.02 -7.08 15.56
N GLY A 119 7.78 -8.14 15.30
CA GLY A 119 7.97 -9.22 16.26
C GLY A 119 9.12 -10.12 15.82
N THR A 120 10.17 -10.15 16.64
CA THR A 120 11.38 -11.00 16.55
C THR A 120 12.44 -10.59 15.53
N THR A 121 13.39 -9.76 15.93
CA THR A 121 14.73 -10.22 16.36
C THR A 121 15.44 -9.14 17.16
#